data_AF-A0A524HBP7-F1
#
_entry.id   AF-A0A524HBP7-F1
#
_cell.length_a   1.000
_cell.length_b   1.000
_cell.length_c   1.000
_cell.angle_alpha   90.00
_cell.angle_beta   90.00
_cell.angle_gamma   90.00
#
_symmetry.space_group_name_H-M   'P 1'
#
loop_
_entity.id
_entity.type
_entity.pdbx_description
1 polymer ?
#
loop_
_entity_poly.entity_id
_entity_poly.type
_entity_poly.pdbx_seq_one_letter_code
_entity_poly.pdbx_strand_id
1 'polypeptide(L)'
;MEDILAILLIFGGGTVIAISFSPVGRAIADRIRGRSITSQQDPVVYEELDRMRSEMVELHERLDFTERLLARGSDQAKSLEER
;
A
#
# COMPACT_ATOMS: atom_id res chain seq x y z
N MET A 1 52.82 -9.44 10.82
CA MET A 1 51.36 -9.67 10.85
C MET A 1 50.61 -8.38 11.19
N GLU A 2 51.13 -7.60 12.13
CA GLU A 2 50.59 -6.28 12.52
C GLU A 2 50.46 -5.30 11.34
N ASP A 3 51.45 -5.23 10.46
CA ASP A 3 51.40 -4.32 9.29
C ASP A 3 50.28 -4.66 8.30
N ILE A 4 50.00 -5.95 8.11
CA ILE A 4 48.92 -6.42 7.23
C ILE A 4 47.58 -6.04 7.86
N LEU A 5 47.45 -6.19 9.17
CA LEU A 5 46.25 -5.78 9.91
C LEU A 5 46.04 -4.26 9.82
N ALA A 6 47.10 -3.47 9.99
CA ALA A 6 47.05 -2.01 9.87
C ALA A 6 46.61 -1.57 8.47
N ILE A 7 47.14 -2.20 7.41
CA ILE A 7 46.73 -1.94 6.03
C ILE A 7 45.26 -2.32 5.81
N LEU A 8 44.83 -3.49 6.27
CA LEU A 8 43.43 -3.93 6.17
C LEU A 8 42.48 -3.00 6.94
N LEU A 9 42.89 -2.49 8.10
CA LEU A 9 42.09 -1.58 8.91
C LEU A 9 41.95 -0.21 8.23
N ILE A 10 43.05 0.35 7.72
CA ILE A 10 43.08 1.68 7.11
C ILE A 10 42.39 1.66 5.75
N PHE A 11 42.78 0.74 4.86
CA PHE A 11 42.23 0.68 3.52
C PHE A 11 40.89 -0.03 3.49
N GLY A 12 40.73 -1.15 4.20
CA GLY A 12 39.44 -1.84 4.29
C GLY A 12 38.41 -1.03 5.08
N GLY A 13 38.77 -0.56 6.27
CA GLY A 13 37.88 0.29 7.08
C GLY A 13 37.56 1.63 6.40
N GLY A 14 38.55 2.29 5.82
CA GLY A 14 38.35 3.52 5.06
C GLY A 14 37.45 3.33 3.84
N THR A 15 37.58 2.20 3.12
CA THR A 15 36.73 1.89 1.96
C THR A 15 35.28 1.61 2.38
N VAL A 16 35.05 0.89 3.48
CA VAL A 16 33.69 0.64 4.01
C VAL A 16 33.01 1.95 4.41
N ILE A 17 33.76 2.87 5.04
CA ILE A 17 33.26 4.20 5.40
C ILE A 17 32.95 5.02 4.14
N ALA A 18 33.85 5.05 3.15
CA ALA A 18 33.63 5.75 1.89
C ALA A 18 32.41 5.22 1.13
N ILE A 19 32.20 3.90 1.09
CA ILE A 19 31.03 3.28 0.47
C ILE A 19 29.75 3.67 1.22
N SER A 20 29.80 3.81 2.55
CA SER A 20 28.64 4.20 3.36
C SER A 20 28.12 5.61 3.04
N PHE A 21 28.98 6.53 2.61
CA PHE A 21 28.60 7.86 2.10
C PHE A 21 28.30 7.90 0.60
N SER A 22 28.46 6.78 -0.11
CA SER A 22 28.15 6.66 -1.53
C SER A 22 26.66 6.30 -1.78
N PRO A 23 26.15 6.47 -3.01
CA PRO A 23 24.82 5.99 -3.40
C PRO A 23 24.62 4.48 -3.15
N VAL A 24 25.69 3.68 -3.26
CA VAL A 24 25.66 2.24 -3.04
C VAL A 24 25.44 1.91 -1.57
N GLY A 25 26.15 2.57 -0.65
CA GLY A 25 25.95 2.40 0.78
C GLY A 25 24.56 2.83 1.22
N ARG A 26 24.02 3.91 0.64
CA ARG A 26 22.65 4.36 0.88
C ARG A 26 21.62 3.32 0.43
N ALA A 27 21.78 2.72 -0.76
CA ALA A 27 20.91 1.66 -1.25
C ALA A 27 20.94 0.39 -0.38
N ILE A 28 22.14 0.00 0.08
CA ILE A 28 22.32 -1.14 1.00
C ILE A 28 21.68 -0.83 2.36
N ALA A 29 21.90 0.37 2.90
CA ALA A 29 21.26 0.80 4.14
C ALA A 29 19.73 0.83 4.02
N ASP A 30 19.19 1.31 2.89
CA ASP A 30 17.76 1.31 2.61
C ASP A 30 17.19 -0.12 2.50
N ARG A 31 17.97 -1.06 1.97
CA ARG A 31 17.62 -2.49 1.94
C ARG A 31 17.65 -3.14 3.32
N ILE A 32 18.70 -2.88 4.11
CA ILE A 32 18.89 -3.45 5.46
C ILE A 32 17.89 -2.89 6.45
N ARG A 33 17.59 -1.59 6.38
CA ARG A 33 16.53 -0.94 7.16
C ARG A 33 15.15 -1.50 6.85
N GLY A 34 15.06 -2.41 5.87
CA GLY A 34 13.80 -2.99 5.44
C GLY A 34 12.88 -1.85 5.05
N ARG A 35 13.26 -1.04 4.04
CA ARG A 35 12.29 -0.19 3.33
C ARG A 35 11.28 -1.08 2.60
N SER A 36 10.53 -1.87 3.36
CA SER A 36 9.08 -1.98 3.26
C SER A 36 8.58 -0.55 3.18
N ILE A 37 8.32 -0.07 1.96
CA ILE A 37 7.15 0.76 1.61
C ILE A 37 6.76 1.77 2.71
N THR A 38 7.74 2.41 3.33
CA THR A 38 7.61 3.72 3.95
C THR A 38 7.99 4.72 2.87
N SER A 39 7.60 4.42 1.62
CA SER A 39 7.00 5.44 0.78
C SER A 39 5.96 6.09 1.66
N GLN A 40 6.22 7.37 1.95
CA GLN A 40 5.27 8.29 2.53
C GLN A 40 3.85 7.82 2.25
N GLN A 41 3.05 7.67 3.29
CA GLN A 41 1.61 7.61 3.19
C GLN A 41 1.20 8.79 2.32
N ASP A 42 1.07 8.55 1.02
CA ASP A 42 0.92 9.61 0.04
C ASP A 42 -0.48 10.15 0.23
N PRO A 43 -0.64 11.41 0.71
CA PRO A 43 -1.96 11.95 1.00
C PRO A 43 -2.89 11.87 -0.21
N VAL A 44 -2.34 11.88 -1.43
CA VAL A 44 -3.09 11.71 -2.68
C VAL A 44 -3.73 10.32 -2.77
N VAL A 45 -3.03 9.27 -2.33
CA VAL A 45 -3.56 7.90 -2.33
C VAL A 45 -4.71 7.75 -1.32
N TYR A 46 -4.60 8.41 -0.17
CA TYR A 46 -5.67 8.40 0.83
C TYR A 46 -6.90 9.18 0.37
N GLU A 47 -6.71 10.33 -0.25
CA GLU A 47 -7.79 11.12 -0.83
C GLU A 47 -8.55 10.35 -1.91
N GLU A 48 -7.81 9.64 -2.79
CA GLU A 48 -8.42 8.80 -3.82
C GLU A 48 -9.18 7.60 -3.21
N LEU A 49 -8.64 6.99 -2.16
CA LEU A 49 -9.32 5.91 -1.44
C LEU A 49 -10.60 6.39 -0.74
N ASP A 50 -10.59 7.57 -0.14
CA ASP A 50 -11.77 8.16 0.49
C ASP A 50 -12.82 8.51 -0.56
N ARG A 51 -12.41 9.04 -1.71
CA ARG A 51 -13.31 9.27 -2.85
C ARG A 51 -13.94 7.96 -3.33
N MET A 52 -13.15 6.91 -3.56
CA MET A 52 -13.66 5.60 -3.94
C MET A 52 -14.62 5.04 -2.89
N ARG A 53 -14.32 5.21 -1.60
CA ARG A 53 -15.20 4.79 -0.50
C ARG A 53 -16.54 5.50 -0.56
N SER A 54 -16.57 6.81 -0.82
CA SER A 54 -17.81 7.57 -0.98
C SER A 54 -18.63 7.09 -2.18
N GLU A 55 -18.00 6.86 -3.33
CA GLU A 55 -18.67 6.35 -4.52
C GLU A 55 -19.25 4.93 -4.29
N MET A 56 -18.54 4.08 -3.53
CA MET A 56 -19.05 2.75 -3.15
C MET A 56 -20.27 2.83 -2.23
N VAL A 57 -20.33 3.81 -1.32
CA VAL A 57 -21.51 4.01 -0.44
C VAL A 57 -22.73 4.37 -1.27
N GLU A 58 -22.60 5.33 -2.20
CA GLU A 58 -23.69 5.72 -3.08
C GLU A 58 -24.16 4.55 -3.96
N LEU A 59 -23.21 3.76 -4.48
CA LEU A 59 -23.54 2.57 -5.27
C LEU A 59 -24.31 1.54 -4.42
N HIS A 60 -23.94 1.37 -3.16
CA HIS A 60 -24.60 0.45 -2.25
C HIS A 60 -26.06 0.86 -1.98
N GLU A 61 -26.32 2.15 -1.80
CA GLU A 61 -27.68 2.67 -1.63
C GLU A 61 -28.55 2.43 -2.88
N ARG A 62 -27.99 2.63 -4.08
CA ARG A 62 -28.69 2.37 -5.34
C ARG A 62 -28.99 0.88 -5.54
N LEU A 63 -28.07 0.02 -5.10
CA LEU A 63 -28.27 -1.44 -5.12
C LEU A 63 -29.36 -1.88 -4.14
N ASP A 64 -29.33 -1.41 -2.89
CA ASP A 64 -30.38 -1.68 -1.89
C ASP A 64 -31.75 -1.20 -2.38
N PHE A 65 -31.82 -0.03 -3.03
CA PHE A 65 -33.05 0.44 -3.65
C PHE A 65 -33.57 -0.52 -4.73
N THR A 66 -32.67 -1.01 -5.59
CA THR A 66 -33.01 -1.95 -6.66
C THR A 66 -33.50 -3.28 -6.08
N GLU A 67 -32.84 -3.79 -5.03
CA GLU A 67 -33.24 -5.00 -4.32
C GLU A 67 -34.66 -4.87 -3.75
N ARG A 68 -34.97 -3.75 -3.09
CA ARG A 68 -36.31 -3.48 -2.55
C ARG A 68 -37.36 -3.38 -3.64
N LEU A 69 -37.03 -2.81 -4.80
CA LEU A 69 -37.96 -2.71 -5.93
C LEU A 69 -38.23 -4.09 -6.54
N LEU A 70 -37.20 -4.91 -6.71
CA LEU A 70 -37.33 -6.27 -7.22
C LEU A 70 -38.11 -7.18 -6.26
N ALA A 71 -37.90 -7.05 -4.95
CA ALA A 71 -38.68 -7.77 -3.94
C ALA A 71 -40.17 -7.40 -4.01
N ARG A 72 -40.49 -6.10 -4.08
CA ARG A 72 -41.87 -5.62 -4.25
C ARG A 72 -42.53 -6.15 -5.53
N GLY A 73 -41.80 -6.13 -6.65
CA GLY A 73 -42.30 -6.66 -7.92
C GLY A 73 -42.56 -8.17 -7.86
N SER A 74 -41.67 -8.92 -7.19
CA SER A 74 -41.82 -10.36 -6.98
C SER A 74 -43.03 -10.71 -6.12
N ASP A 75 -43.28 -9.94 -5.05
CA ASP A 75 -44.44 -10.13 -4.18
C ASP A 75 -45.76 -9.76 -4.88
N GLN A 76 -45.76 -8.69 -5.69
CA GLN A 76 -46.92 -8.31 -6.49
C GLN A 76 -47.27 -9.40 -7.51
N ALA A 77 -46.26 -9.99 -8.19
CA ALA A 77 -46.48 -11.08 -9.12
C ALA A 77 -47.16 -12.30 -8.47
N LYS A 78 -46.70 -12.70 -7.26
CA LYS A 78 -47.32 -13.78 -6.48
C LYS A 78 -48.77 -13.48 -6.09
N SER A 79 -49.05 -12.24 -5.68
CA SER A 79 -50.42 -11.84 -5.30
C SER A 79 -51.44 -11.85 -6.45
N LEU A 80 -50.97 -11.77 -7.69
CA LEU A 80 -51.81 -11.89 -8.89
C LEU A 80 -52.06 -13.35 -9.28
N GLU A 81 -51.20 -14.28 -8.89
CA GLU A 81 -51.34 -15.71 -9.16
C GLU A 81 -52.28 -16.40 -8.17
N GLU A 82 -52.40 -15.88 -6.94
CA GLU A 82 -53.33 -16.38 -5.90
C GLU A 82 -54.76 -15.83 -6.03
N ARG A 83 -55.04 -14.95 -7.00
CA ARG A 83 -56.36 -14.35 -7.25
C ARG A 83 -57.06 -14.97 -8.45
#